data_AF-A0A0V0Q1R1-F1
#
_entry.id   AF-A0A0V0Q1R1-F1
#
_cell.length_a   1.000
_cell.length_b   1.000
_cell.length_c   1.000
_cell.angle_alpha   90.00
_cell.angle_beta   90.00
_cell.angle_gamma   90.00
#
_symmetry.space_group_name_H-M   'P 1'
#
loop_
_entity.id
_entity.type
_entity.pdbx_description
1 polymer ?
#
loop_
_entity_poly.entity_id
_entity_poly.type
_entity_poly.pdbx_seq_one_letter_code
_entity_poly.pdbx_strand_id
1 'polypeptide(L)'
;MFPIRPYRSTGILGSASGVAAAALKARAAEWEIDLIETPDSLALHLWGCELALIRDGASARLELSAPERRLIGNLQDTATTLFEEQGLGIRWDNVDEGALAPGLSLMRVVGVAARTPGFLRVRVAGEDAARFGEGSLHFRLLLPPAGRRPHWPRIAASGRTVWPDGPDAPHRAVYTVAAQDGDWVDFDIFRHADSPTCDWADRARPGDPVGLIGPGGGGCPEAGRLWLFGDETALPAIARMLDQARGEVQAVLRAAPEDLAELARDPRVSRCDDLLAALDAAGFDAAQDRHVWFAGPAHEAREARRRLVARGLARREFTAAAYWD
;
A
#
# COMPACT_ATOMS: atom_id res chain seq x y z
N MET A 1 -8.24 6.47 -22.25
CA MET A 1 -7.45 5.40 -22.92
C MET A 1 -7.00 4.46 -21.82
N PHE A 2 -7.54 3.24 -21.75
CA PHE A 2 -7.08 2.27 -20.75
C PHE A 2 -5.61 1.94 -21.01
N PRO A 3 -4.74 1.89 -19.98
CA PRO A 3 -3.33 1.57 -20.18
C PRO A 3 -3.19 0.19 -20.82
N ILE A 4 -2.25 0.06 -21.76
CA ILE A 4 -1.91 -1.24 -22.34
C ILE A 4 -1.41 -2.13 -21.21
N ARG A 5 -1.97 -3.34 -21.07
CA ARG A 5 -1.56 -4.34 -20.08
C ARG A 5 -0.76 -5.44 -20.80
N PRO A 6 0.57 -5.30 -20.95
CA PRO A 6 1.37 -6.20 -21.78
C PRO A 6 1.64 -7.55 -21.08
N TYR A 7 1.56 -7.60 -19.75
CA TYR A 7 1.81 -8.83 -18.99
C TYR A 7 0.51 -9.57 -18.75
N ARG A 8 0.55 -10.89 -18.95
CA ARG A 8 -0.59 -11.80 -18.83
C ARG A 8 -0.18 -13.14 -18.23
N SER A 9 -1.13 -13.79 -17.57
CA SER A 9 -1.04 -15.20 -17.16
C SER A 9 -2.44 -15.80 -17.19
N THR A 10 -2.51 -17.10 -17.41
CA THR A 10 -3.78 -17.84 -17.43
C THR A 10 -3.75 -19.01 -16.45
N GLY A 11 -4.90 -19.31 -15.87
CA GLY A 11 -5.07 -20.42 -14.93
C GLY A 11 -6.31 -21.22 -15.24
N ILE A 12 -6.33 -22.50 -14.89
CA ILE A 12 -7.49 -23.38 -15.09
C ILE A 12 -7.99 -23.88 -13.73
N LEU A 13 -9.28 -23.70 -13.49
CA LEU A 13 -10.04 -24.31 -12.41
C LEU A 13 -10.77 -25.52 -12.99
N GLY A 14 -10.35 -26.73 -12.61
CA GLY A 14 -10.81 -27.97 -13.24
C GLY A 14 -12.27 -28.34 -12.97
N SER A 15 -12.92 -27.70 -11.98
CA SER A 15 -14.33 -27.93 -11.65
C SER A 15 -14.91 -26.75 -10.86
N ALA A 16 -16.23 -26.76 -10.66
CA ALA A 16 -16.97 -25.83 -9.79
C ALA A 16 -16.94 -24.34 -10.22
N SER A 17 -17.14 -24.08 -11.51
CA SER A 17 -17.23 -22.73 -12.08
C SER A 17 -18.24 -21.80 -11.36
N GLY A 18 -19.34 -22.36 -10.86
CA GLY A 18 -20.33 -21.63 -10.06
C GLY A 18 -19.79 -21.17 -8.70
N VAL A 19 -19.06 -22.02 -7.99
CA VAL A 19 -18.43 -21.69 -6.69
C VAL A 19 -17.36 -20.64 -6.89
N ALA A 20 -16.52 -20.78 -7.91
CA ALA A 20 -15.50 -19.80 -8.25
C ALA A 20 -16.10 -18.42 -8.57
N ALA A 21 -17.18 -18.38 -9.35
CA ALA A 21 -17.87 -17.13 -9.64
C ALA A 21 -18.46 -16.48 -8.37
N ALA A 22 -19.06 -17.28 -7.47
CA ALA A 22 -19.61 -16.78 -6.21
C ALA A 22 -18.50 -16.21 -5.30
N ALA A 23 -17.35 -16.89 -5.22
CA ALA A 23 -16.19 -16.44 -4.45
C ALA A 23 -15.66 -15.09 -4.97
N LEU A 24 -15.56 -14.94 -6.29
CA LEU A 24 -15.09 -13.70 -6.90
C LEU A 24 -16.05 -12.54 -6.65
N LYS A 25 -17.38 -12.79 -6.71
CA LYS A 25 -18.40 -11.79 -6.35
C LYS A 25 -18.32 -11.37 -4.88
N ALA A 26 -18.16 -12.34 -3.98
CA ALA A 26 -18.03 -12.08 -2.56
C ALA A 26 -16.80 -11.19 -2.27
N ARG A 27 -15.67 -11.51 -2.91
CA ARG A 27 -14.44 -10.72 -2.77
C ARG A 27 -14.56 -9.32 -3.38
N ALA A 28 -15.26 -9.17 -4.51
CA ALA A 28 -15.59 -7.87 -5.09
C ALA A 28 -16.33 -6.97 -4.09
N ALA A 29 -17.37 -7.53 -3.45
CA ALA A 29 -18.18 -6.83 -2.47
C ALA A 29 -17.38 -6.50 -1.20
N GLU A 30 -16.56 -7.43 -0.71
CA GLU A 30 -15.68 -7.22 0.45
C GLU A 30 -14.70 -6.06 0.24
N TRP A 31 -14.13 -5.96 -0.96
CA TRP A 31 -13.20 -4.90 -1.31
C TRP A 31 -13.89 -3.60 -1.78
N GLU A 32 -15.21 -3.61 -1.88
CA GLU A 32 -16.00 -2.50 -2.45
C GLU A 32 -15.52 -2.10 -3.86
N ILE A 33 -15.19 -3.10 -4.69
CA ILE A 33 -14.70 -2.92 -6.05
C ILE A 33 -15.76 -3.35 -7.06
N ASP A 34 -15.92 -2.54 -8.11
CA ASP A 34 -16.84 -2.85 -9.20
C ASP A 34 -16.44 -4.15 -9.92
N LEU A 35 -17.43 -5.03 -10.08
CA LEU A 35 -17.31 -6.26 -10.84
C LEU A 35 -18.08 -6.11 -12.15
N ILE A 36 -17.40 -6.34 -13.26
CA ILE A 36 -18.05 -6.40 -14.57
C ILE A 36 -18.51 -7.85 -14.78
N GLU A 37 -19.81 -8.07 -14.89
CA GLU A 37 -20.40 -9.38 -15.13
C GLU A 37 -21.05 -9.45 -16.51
N THR A 38 -20.74 -10.52 -17.24
CA THR A 38 -21.37 -10.91 -18.49
C THR A 38 -21.90 -12.35 -18.37
N PRO A 39 -22.70 -12.87 -19.33
CA PRO A 39 -23.14 -14.26 -19.30
C PRO A 39 -21.97 -15.26 -19.20
N ASP A 40 -20.84 -14.95 -19.84
CA ASP A 40 -19.71 -15.86 -19.99
C ASP A 40 -18.54 -15.54 -19.03
N SER A 41 -18.54 -14.38 -18.38
CA SER A 41 -17.38 -13.93 -17.58
C SER A 41 -17.70 -13.02 -16.41
N LEU A 42 -16.76 -12.96 -15.47
CA LEU A 42 -16.71 -11.95 -14.41
C LEU A 42 -15.31 -11.34 -14.39
N ALA A 43 -15.19 -10.01 -14.29
CA ALA A 43 -13.90 -9.33 -14.28
C ALA A 43 -13.79 -8.29 -13.17
N LEU A 44 -12.72 -8.40 -12.38
CA LEU A 44 -12.32 -7.43 -11.36
C LEU A 44 -11.21 -6.52 -11.87
N HIS A 45 -11.34 -5.23 -11.62
CA HIS A 45 -10.32 -4.23 -11.93
C HIS A 45 -9.62 -3.76 -10.65
N LEU A 46 -8.33 -4.10 -10.51
CA LEU A 46 -7.56 -3.89 -9.28
C LEU A 46 -6.34 -3.04 -9.58
N TRP A 47 -6.37 -1.74 -9.28
CA TRP A 47 -5.20 -0.85 -9.39
C TRP A 47 -4.46 -0.96 -10.75
N GLY A 48 -5.22 -0.88 -11.85
CA GLY A 48 -4.68 -1.02 -13.22
C GLY A 48 -4.52 -2.46 -13.69
N CYS A 49 -4.68 -3.44 -12.80
CA CYS A 49 -4.71 -4.87 -13.12
C CYS A 49 -6.13 -5.38 -13.39
N GLU A 50 -6.22 -6.58 -13.94
CA GLU A 50 -7.47 -7.29 -14.16
C GLU A 50 -7.31 -8.76 -13.82
N LEU A 51 -8.33 -9.28 -13.12
CA LEU A 51 -8.55 -10.70 -12.90
C LEU A 51 -9.91 -11.01 -13.52
N ALA A 52 -9.91 -11.78 -14.60
CA ALA A 52 -11.12 -12.24 -15.25
C ALA A 52 -11.31 -13.75 -15.04
N LEU A 53 -12.53 -14.15 -14.71
CA LEU A 53 -12.98 -15.54 -14.68
C LEU A 53 -13.90 -15.77 -15.88
N ILE A 54 -13.45 -16.62 -16.80
CA ILE A 54 -14.20 -17.06 -17.98
C ILE A 54 -14.82 -18.42 -17.68
N ARG A 55 -16.14 -18.53 -17.82
CA ARG A 55 -16.88 -19.77 -17.58
C ARG A 55 -16.70 -20.71 -18.77
N ASP A 56 -16.44 -21.99 -18.50
CA ASP A 56 -16.30 -23.02 -19.53
C ASP A 56 -17.03 -24.30 -19.07
N GLY A 57 -18.36 -24.29 -19.16
CA GLY A 57 -19.19 -25.36 -18.63
C GLY A 57 -18.95 -25.60 -17.14
N ALA A 58 -18.46 -26.80 -16.79
CA ALA A 58 -18.16 -27.19 -15.41
C ALA A 58 -16.82 -26.64 -14.90
N SER A 59 -15.91 -26.22 -15.78
CA SER A 59 -14.62 -25.63 -15.47
C SER A 59 -14.66 -24.10 -15.63
N ALA A 60 -13.59 -23.44 -15.20
CA ALA A 60 -13.39 -22.03 -15.47
C ALA A 60 -11.93 -21.75 -15.81
N ARG A 61 -11.71 -20.72 -16.65
CA ARG A 61 -10.39 -20.21 -16.97
C ARG A 61 -10.22 -18.83 -16.34
N LEU A 62 -9.10 -18.63 -15.67
CA LEU A 62 -8.67 -17.33 -15.19
C LEU A 62 -7.78 -16.67 -16.23
N GLU A 63 -8.00 -15.39 -16.48
CA GLU A 63 -7.14 -14.53 -17.28
C GLU A 63 -6.70 -13.35 -16.42
N LEU A 64 -5.39 -13.21 -16.24
CA LEU A 64 -4.77 -12.13 -15.50
C LEU A 64 -4.12 -11.17 -16.48
N SER A 65 -4.27 -9.88 -16.26
CA SER A 65 -3.51 -8.87 -16.99
C SER A 65 -3.07 -7.71 -16.10
N ALA A 66 -1.86 -7.22 -16.33
CA ALA A 66 -1.27 -6.17 -15.52
C ALA A 66 -0.33 -5.26 -16.32
N PRO A 67 -0.12 -4.02 -15.86
CA PRO A 67 0.84 -3.10 -16.47
C PRO A 67 2.30 -3.48 -16.16
N GLU A 68 2.55 -4.27 -15.13
CA GLU A 68 3.88 -4.70 -14.69
C GLU A 68 3.93 -6.20 -14.38
N ARG A 69 5.08 -6.84 -14.66
CA ARG A 69 5.27 -8.29 -14.42
C ARG A 69 5.02 -8.70 -12.97
N ARG A 70 5.53 -7.93 -11.99
CA ARG A 70 5.35 -8.25 -10.55
C ARG A 70 3.88 -8.32 -10.14
N LEU A 71 3.02 -7.53 -10.77
CA LEU A 71 1.61 -7.47 -10.42
C LEU A 71 0.86 -8.73 -10.87
N ILE A 72 1.36 -9.45 -11.89
CA ILE A 72 0.85 -10.78 -12.22
C ILE A 72 1.05 -11.75 -11.06
N GLY A 73 2.24 -11.75 -10.44
CA GLY A 73 2.49 -12.56 -9.24
C GLY A 73 1.53 -12.22 -8.09
N ASN A 74 1.25 -10.93 -7.86
CA ASN A 74 0.26 -10.51 -6.85
C ASN A 74 -1.15 -11.04 -7.17
N LEU A 75 -1.55 -10.99 -8.44
CA LEU A 75 -2.86 -11.51 -8.88
C LEU A 75 -2.92 -13.03 -8.76
N GLN A 76 -1.84 -13.75 -9.07
CA GLN A 76 -1.75 -15.20 -8.88
C GLN A 76 -1.89 -15.58 -7.40
N ASP A 77 -1.15 -14.92 -6.50
CA ASP A 77 -1.24 -15.15 -5.06
C ASP A 77 -2.65 -14.86 -4.53
N THR A 78 -3.22 -13.74 -4.96
CA THR A 78 -4.60 -13.32 -4.62
C THR A 78 -5.63 -14.34 -5.09
N ALA A 79 -5.60 -14.72 -6.37
CA ALA A 79 -6.55 -15.64 -6.95
C ALA A 79 -6.42 -17.02 -6.31
N THR A 80 -5.19 -17.50 -6.12
CA THR A 80 -4.94 -18.82 -5.51
C THR A 80 -5.44 -18.85 -4.08
N THR A 81 -5.15 -17.82 -3.28
CA THR A 81 -5.67 -17.72 -1.90
C THR A 81 -7.20 -17.70 -1.88
N LEU A 82 -7.82 -16.85 -2.70
CA LEU A 82 -9.28 -16.73 -2.79
C LEU A 82 -9.95 -18.08 -3.11
N PHE A 83 -9.41 -18.84 -4.06
CA PHE A 83 -10.02 -20.08 -4.52
C PHE A 83 -9.68 -21.27 -3.61
N GLU A 84 -8.48 -21.31 -3.01
CA GLU A 84 -8.12 -22.32 -1.99
C GLU A 84 -9.03 -22.24 -0.76
N GLU A 85 -9.43 -21.04 -0.32
CA GLU A 85 -10.41 -20.82 0.75
C GLU A 85 -11.76 -21.50 0.47
N GLN A 86 -12.07 -21.76 -0.80
CA GLN A 86 -13.27 -22.46 -1.25
C GLN A 86 -13.00 -23.93 -1.62
N GLY A 87 -11.82 -24.45 -1.33
CA GLY A 87 -11.39 -25.80 -1.69
C GLY A 87 -11.10 -26.00 -3.18
N LEU A 88 -10.86 -24.91 -3.92
CA LEU A 88 -10.58 -24.94 -5.36
C LEU A 88 -9.09 -24.71 -5.64
N GLY A 89 -8.49 -25.60 -6.42
CA GLY A 89 -7.10 -25.46 -6.88
C GLY A 89 -7.02 -24.87 -8.29
N ILE A 90 -6.09 -23.94 -8.50
CA ILE A 90 -5.80 -23.37 -9.83
C ILE A 90 -4.56 -24.05 -10.39
N ARG A 91 -4.63 -24.46 -11.65
CA ARG A 91 -3.44 -24.83 -12.42
C ARG A 91 -3.05 -23.66 -13.33
N TRP A 92 -2.03 -22.92 -12.92
CA TRP A 92 -1.45 -21.82 -13.71
C TRP A 92 -0.70 -22.34 -14.93
N ASP A 93 -0.60 -21.51 -15.96
CA ASP A 93 0.21 -21.73 -17.15
C ASP A 93 1.71 -21.60 -16.87
N ASN A 94 2.08 -20.60 -16.07
CA ASN A 94 3.43 -20.36 -15.59
C ASN A 94 3.40 -19.73 -14.20
N VAL A 95 4.33 -20.16 -13.35
CA VAL A 95 4.58 -19.57 -12.03
C VAL A 95 6.08 -19.41 -11.87
N ASP A 96 6.52 -18.27 -11.32
CA ASP A 96 7.94 -18.01 -11.03
C ASP A 96 8.35 -18.73 -9.73
N GLU A 97 8.20 -20.06 -9.68
CA GLU A 97 8.47 -20.87 -8.49
C GLU A 97 9.90 -20.65 -7.95
N GLY A 98 10.01 -20.46 -6.64
CA GLY A 98 11.26 -20.19 -5.95
C GLY A 98 11.75 -18.74 -6.05
N ALA A 99 11.15 -17.90 -6.90
CA ALA A 99 11.46 -16.47 -6.94
C ALA A 99 11.06 -15.76 -5.63
N LEU A 100 11.62 -14.58 -5.40
CA LEU A 100 11.19 -13.72 -4.29
C LEU A 100 9.71 -13.34 -4.46
N ALA A 101 9.05 -13.08 -3.33
CA ALA A 101 7.66 -12.61 -3.32
C ALA A 101 7.47 -11.43 -4.29
N PRO A 102 6.32 -11.34 -4.98
CA PRO A 102 6.16 -10.31 -6.00
C PRO A 102 6.29 -8.90 -5.42
N GLY A 103 7.12 -8.08 -6.06
CA GLY A 103 7.41 -6.71 -5.62
C GLY A 103 8.34 -6.61 -4.41
N LEU A 104 8.92 -7.72 -3.93
CA LEU A 104 10.00 -7.70 -2.93
C LEU A 104 11.33 -7.31 -3.57
N SER A 105 11.91 -6.25 -3.05
CA SER A 105 13.26 -5.80 -3.35
C SER A 105 14.14 -5.97 -2.12
N LEU A 106 15.30 -6.59 -2.31
CA LEU A 106 16.28 -6.77 -1.25
C LEU A 106 17.20 -5.55 -1.22
N MET A 107 17.20 -4.85 -0.09
CA MET A 107 17.96 -3.63 0.10
C MET A 107 18.96 -3.81 1.25
N ARG A 108 19.90 -2.87 1.35
CA ARG A 108 20.85 -2.78 2.46
C ARG A 108 20.74 -1.42 3.13
N VAL A 109 20.82 -1.41 4.45
CA VAL A 109 20.94 -0.16 5.21
C VAL A 109 22.21 0.56 4.76
N VAL A 110 22.09 1.84 4.42
CA VAL A 110 23.21 2.74 4.19
C VAL A 110 23.52 3.51 5.46
N GLY A 111 22.48 3.95 6.19
CA GLY A 111 22.63 4.64 7.45
C GLY A 111 21.29 4.98 8.11
N VAL A 112 21.37 5.29 9.41
CA VAL A 112 20.27 5.78 10.22
C VAL A 112 20.72 7.07 10.89
N ALA A 113 19.90 8.12 10.82
CA ALA A 113 20.21 9.43 11.41
C ALA A 113 18.97 10.02 12.10
N ALA A 114 19.19 10.82 13.15
CA ALA A 114 18.12 11.62 13.72
C ALA A 114 17.70 12.70 12.72
N ARG A 115 16.40 12.80 12.45
CA ARG A 115 15.83 13.78 11.51
C ARG A 115 15.24 14.98 12.24
N THR A 116 14.54 14.70 13.33
CA THR A 116 14.00 15.61 14.34
C THR A 116 14.01 14.87 15.68
N PRO A 117 13.60 15.46 16.82
CA PRO A 117 13.52 14.73 18.08
C PRO A 117 12.62 13.48 18.01
N GLY A 118 11.48 13.56 17.32
CA GLY A 118 10.53 12.47 17.14
C GLY A 118 10.80 11.55 15.95
N PHE A 119 11.72 11.87 15.04
CA PHE A 119 11.94 11.08 13.82
C PHE A 119 13.38 10.61 13.63
N LEU A 120 13.51 9.35 13.20
CA LEU A 120 14.71 8.82 12.56
C LEU A 120 14.52 8.75 11.06
N ARG A 121 15.53 9.14 10.28
CA ARG A 121 15.61 8.86 8.86
C ARG A 121 16.49 7.65 8.62
N VAL A 122 15.98 6.69 7.85
CA VAL A 122 16.72 5.51 7.42
C VAL A 122 16.92 5.58 5.92
N ARG A 123 18.17 5.44 5.49
CA ARG A 123 18.52 5.26 4.08
C ARG A 123 18.81 3.79 3.81
N VAL A 124 18.22 3.26 2.75
CA VAL A 124 18.52 1.93 2.21
C VAL A 124 18.87 2.02 0.73
N ALA A 125 19.71 1.10 0.25
CA ALA A 125 20.10 1.04 -1.16
C ALA A 125 19.93 -0.36 -1.75
N GLY A 126 19.64 -0.41 -3.06
CA GLY A 126 19.47 -1.63 -3.84
C GLY A 126 19.03 -1.32 -5.28
N GLU A 127 19.22 -2.29 -6.18
CA GLU A 127 19.03 -2.11 -7.63
C GLU A 127 17.62 -1.66 -8.02
N ASP A 128 16.62 -2.03 -7.22
CA ASP A 128 15.21 -1.71 -7.46
C ASP A 128 14.74 -0.38 -6.83
N ALA A 129 15.64 0.40 -6.21
CA ALA A 129 15.28 1.62 -5.47
C ALA A 129 14.44 2.61 -6.29
N ALA A 130 14.78 2.80 -7.57
CA ALA A 130 14.09 3.71 -8.48
C ALA A 130 12.57 3.50 -8.50
N ARG A 131 12.11 2.26 -8.39
CA ARG A 131 10.68 1.94 -8.40
C ARG A 131 9.90 2.61 -7.26
N PHE A 132 10.54 2.87 -6.12
CA PHE A 132 9.89 3.45 -4.95
C PHE A 132 9.70 4.97 -5.03
N GLY A 133 10.33 5.64 -6.00
CA GLY A 133 10.11 7.06 -6.27
C GLY A 133 8.80 7.33 -7.03
N GLU A 134 8.26 6.31 -7.70
CA GLU A 134 7.17 6.46 -8.66
C GLU A 134 5.82 5.98 -8.11
N GLY A 135 4.76 6.70 -8.48
CA GLY A 135 3.38 6.29 -8.25
C GLY A 135 2.96 6.31 -6.78
N SER A 136 3.02 5.15 -6.12
CA SER A 136 2.47 4.96 -4.77
C SER A 136 3.38 5.48 -3.66
N LEU A 137 2.79 5.81 -2.51
CA LEU A 137 3.50 6.46 -1.40
C LEU A 137 4.22 5.48 -0.48
N HIS A 138 3.64 4.30 -0.29
CA HIS A 138 4.03 3.40 0.80
C HIS A 138 4.75 2.17 0.29
N PHE A 139 5.44 1.51 1.20
CA PHE A 139 5.97 0.17 1.01
C PHE A 139 5.88 -0.58 2.34
N ARG A 140 5.94 -1.91 2.27
CA ARG A 140 6.08 -2.74 3.46
C ARG A 140 7.56 -3.04 3.69
N LEU A 141 8.07 -2.60 4.83
CA LEU A 141 9.39 -2.93 5.35
C LEU A 141 9.35 -4.33 5.98
N LEU A 142 10.29 -5.17 5.59
CA LEU A 142 10.52 -6.51 6.13
C LEU A 142 11.84 -6.48 6.89
N LEU A 143 11.75 -6.65 8.20
CA LEU A 143 12.90 -6.71 9.08
C LEU A 143 13.12 -8.15 9.53
N PRO A 144 14.23 -8.79 9.12
CA PRO A 144 14.59 -10.10 9.63
C PRO A 144 14.72 -10.09 11.15
N PRO A 145 14.41 -11.19 11.85
CA PRO A 145 14.63 -11.30 13.28
C PRO A 145 16.10 -11.07 13.65
N ALA A 146 16.34 -10.35 14.75
CA ALA A 146 17.68 -10.00 15.19
C ALA A 146 18.58 -11.24 15.38
N GLY A 147 19.81 -11.17 14.86
CA GLY A 147 20.79 -12.26 15.00
C GLY A 147 20.54 -13.49 14.12
N ARG A 148 19.53 -13.46 13.24
CA ARG A 148 19.22 -14.57 12.33
C ARG A 148 19.57 -14.21 10.88
N ARG A 149 19.86 -15.25 10.08
CA ARG A 149 20.00 -15.06 8.63
C ARG A 149 18.62 -14.72 8.05
N PRO A 150 18.51 -13.75 7.12
CA PRO A 150 17.23 -13.43 6.52
C PRO A 150 16.66 -14.60 5.72
N HIS A 151 15.44 -14.99 6.06
CA HIS A 151 14.59 -15.81 5.21
C HIS A 151 13.57 -14.87 4.55
N TRP A 152 13.50 -14.91 3.22
CA TRP A 152 12.61 -14.04 2.45
C TRP A 152 11.41 -14.83 1.93
N PRO A 153 10.23 -14.19 1.83
CA PRO A 153 9.07 -14.85 1.25
C PRO A 153 9.32 -15.16 -0.22
N ARG A 154 8.84 -16.33 -0.67
CA ARG A 154 9.08 -16.87 -2.02
C ARG A 154 7.82 -17.44 -2.62
N ILE A 155 7.78 -17.53 -3.94
CA ILE A 155 6.64 -18.05 -4.69
C ILE A 155 6.70 -19.60 -4.68
N ALA A 156 5.61 -20.25 -4.29
CA ALA A 156 5.44 -21.71 -4.42
C ALA A 156 4.91 -22.09 -5.80
N ALA A 157 5.01 -23.38 -6.17
CA ALA A 157 4.44 -23.93 -7.40
C ALA A 157 2.95 -23.59 -7.63
N SER A 158 2.19 -23.37 -6.55
CA SER A 158 0.78 -22.97 -6.63
C SER A 158 0.55 -21.52 -7.08
N GLY A 159 1.61 -20.70 -7.17
CA GLY A 159 1.51 -19.26 -7.40
C GLY A 159 1.35 -18.44 -6.13
N ARG A 160 1.26 -19.08 -4.95
CA ARG A 160 1.17 -18.38 -3.67
C ARG A 160 2.50 -17.92 -3.14
N THR A 161 2.47 -16.82 -2.40
CA THR A 161 3.61 -16.36 -1.60
C THR A 161 3.69 -17.19 -0.32
N VAL A 162 4.74 -17.98 -0.17
CA VAL A 162 5.10 -18.66 1.08
C VAL A 162 5.93 -17.70 1.93
N TRP A 163 5.41 -17.39 3.10
CA TRP A 163 6.06 -16.52 4.07
C TRP A 163 6.87 -17.34 5.08
N PRO A 164 8.07 -16.88 5.49
CA PRO A 164 8.74 -17.45 6.65
C PRO A 164 7.85 -17.34 7.89
N ASP A 165 7.82 -18.40 8.69
CA ASP A 165 7.03 -18.50 9.90
C ASP A 165 7.90 -18.74 11.15
N GLY A 166 7.26 -18.75 12.32
CA GLY A 166 7.92 -19.03 13.59
C GLY A 166 9.13 -18.12 13.86
N PRO A 167 10.29 -18.67 14.29
CA PRO A 167 11.49 -17.89 14.60
C PRO A 167 12.10 -17.12 13.44
N ASP A 168 11.74 -17.43 12.19
CA ASP A 168 12.24 -16.78 10.98
C ASP A 168 11.26 -15.76 10.39
N ALA A 169 10.08 -15.59 11.00
CA ALA A 169 9.06 -14.64 10.56
C ALA A 169 9.59 -13.19 10.64
N PRO A 170 9.65 -12.45 9.51
CA PRO A 170 10.09 -11.07 9.55
C PRO A 170 9.04 -10.18 10.23
N HIS A 171 9.49 -9.16 10.95
CA HIS A 171 8.61 -8.04 11.32
C HIS A 171 8.21 -7.29 10.04
N ARG A 172 6.94 -6.95 9.93
CA ARG A 172 6.34 -6.35 8.74
C ARG A 172 5.61 -5.09 9.13
N ALA A 173 6.12 -3.95 8.70
CA ALA A 173 5.52 -2.65 8.96
C ALA A 173 5.39 -1.87 7.67
N VAL A 174 4.41 -0.97 7.59
CA VAL A 174 4.21 -0.11 6.43
C VAL A 174 4.89 1.23 6.71
N TYR A 175 5.68 1.70 5.75
CA TYR A 175 6.33 3.00 5.80
C TYR A 175 6.08 3.77 4.51
N THR A 176 6.24 5.08 4.60
CA THR A 176 6.18 5.98 3.47
C THR A 176 7.59 6.26 3.00
N VAL A 177 7.81 6.18 1.69
CA VAL A 177 9.06 6.69 1.10
C VAL A 177 9.11 8.19 1.39
N ALA A 178 10.20 8.69 1.97
CA ALA A 178 10.42 10.11 2.20
C ALA A 178 11.15 10.76 1.01
N ALA A 179 12.12 10.06 0.44
CA ALA A 179 12.83 10.46 -0.76
C ALA A 179 13.39 9.24 -1.50
N GLN A 180 13.66 9.38 -2.79
CA GLN A 180 14.28 8.35 -3.62
C GLN A 180 15.14 9.04 -4.67
N ASP A 181 16.39 8.57 -4.84
CA ASP A 181 17.26 8.96 -5.95
C ASP A 181 18.21 7.82 -6.28
N GLY A 182 18.47 7.60 -7.58
CA GLY A 182 19.31 6.50 -8.07
C GLY A 182 18.98 5.14 -7.46
N ASP A 183 19.94 4.59 -6.72
CA ASP A 183 19.89 3.28 -6.08
C ASP A 183 19.49 3.32 -4.60
N TRP A 184 19.00 4.45 -4.07
CA TRP A 184 18.61 4.57 -2.66
C TRP A 184 17.20 5.09 -2.43
N VAL A 185 16.65 4.72 -1.27
CA VAL A 185 15.35 5.13 -0.73
C VAL A 185 15.55 5.59 0.71
N ASP A 186 15.01 6.76 1.05
CA ASP A 186 14.86 7.22 2.43
C ASP A 186 13.44 6.98 2.91
N PHE A 187 13.28 6.63 4.18
CA PHE A 187 12.01 6.62 4.88
C PHE A 187 12.20 7.10 6.32
N ASP A 188 11.15 7.64 6.91
CA ASP A 188 11.18 8.17 8.27
C ASP A 188 10.40 7.26 9.23
N ILE A 189 10.97 7.04 10.41
CA ILE A 189 10.38 6.29 11.52
C ILE A 189 10.05 7.29 12.62
N PHE A 190 8.76 7.42 12.95
CA PHE A 190 8.34 8.13 14.15
C PHE A 190 8.67 7.31 15.40
N ARG A 191 9.33 7.92 16.38
CA ARG A 191 9.76 7.30 17.62
C ARG A 191 8.60 7.17 18.59
N HIS A 192 8.35 5.95 19.04
CA HIS A 192 7.42 5.65 20.12
C HIS A 192 7.88 4.42 20.89
N ALA A 193 7.37 4.26 22.12
CA ALA A 193 7.63 3.07 22.93
C ALA A 193 7.04 1.82 22.25
N ASP A 194 7.60 0.65 22.59
CA ASP A 194 7.11 -0.66 22.13
C ASP A 194 7.08 -0.83 20.61
N SER A 195 8.05 -0.21 19.91
CA SER A 195 8.15 -0.24 18.46
C SER A 195 9.28 -1.18 18.00
N PRO A 196 8.97 -2.36 17.42
CA PRO A 196 10.00 -3.26 16.88
C PRO A 196 10.86 -2.60 15.80
N THR A 197 10.30 -1.65 15.05
CA THR A 197 11.05 -0.91 14.04
C THR A 197 11.98 0.14 14.65
N CYS A 198 11.57 0.85 15.71
CA CYS A 198 12.49 1.78 16.40
C CYS A 198 13.66 1.01 17.04
N ASP A 199 13.33 -0.09 17.72
CA ASP A 199 14.30 -1.01 18.32
C ASP A 199 15.31 -1.55 17.30
N TRP A 200 14.84 -1.90 16.10
CA TRP A 200 15.70 -2.26 14.98
C TRP A 200 16.57 -1.09 14.53
N ALA A 201 15.99 0.09 14.31
CA ALA A 201 16.69 1.26 13.79
C ALA A 201 17.84 1.71 14.71
N ASP A 202 17.66 1.61 16.03
CA ASP A 202 18.70 1.91 17.02
C ASP A 202 19.93 0.97 16.93
N ARG A 203 19.71 -0.26 16.45
CA ARG A 203 20.73 -1.30 16.33
C ARG A 203 21.24 -1.48 14.90
N ALA A 204 20.54 -0.96 13.90
CA ALA A 204 20.87 -1.11 12.49
C ALA A 204 22.27 -0.56 12.19
N ARG A 205 22.98 -1.24 11.29
CA ARG A 205 24.32 -0.88 10.81
C ARG A 205 24.35 -0.87 9.28
N PRO A 206 25.22 -0.04 8.67
CA PRO A 206 25.43 -0.09 7.24
C PRO A 206 25.73 -1.52 6.76
N GLY A 207 25.05 -1.96 5.71
CA GLY A 207 25.13 -3.31 5.16
C GLY A 207 24.04 -4.28 5.63
N ASP A 208 23.34 -3.96 6.73
CA ASP A 208 22.27 -4.80 7.26
C ASP A 208 21.17 -5.02 6.21
N PRO A 209 20.70 -6.27 6.03
CA PRO A 209 19.71 -6.60 5.01
C PRO A 209 18.29 -6.23 5.45
N VAL A 210 17.53 -5.62 4.55
CA VAL A 210 16.09 -5.38 4.72
C VAL A 210 15.34 -5.71 3.42
N GLY A 211 14.07 -6.05 3.53
CA GLY A 211 13.20 -6.25 2.38
C GLY A 211 12.21 -5.10 2.25
N LEU A 212 11.98 -4.60 1.04
CA LEU A 212 10.92 -3.64 0.75
C LEU A 212 9.94 -4.27 -0.24
N ILE A 213 8.66 -4.38 0.13
CA ILE A 213 7.60 -4.79 -0.79
C ILE A 213 6.79 -3.57 -1.21
N GLY A 214 6.74 -3.32 -2.51
CA GLY A 214 5.97 -2.21 -3.08
C GLY A 214 6.66 -1.52 -4.27
N PRO A 215 6.37 -0.23 -4.51
CA PRO A 215 5.50 0.63 -3.70
C PRO A 215 4.00 0.23 -3.83
N GLY A 216 3.16 0.70 -2.92
CA GLY A 216 1.73 0.43 -2.84
C GLY A 216 1.01 1.37 -1.86
N GLY A 217 -0.28 1.13 -1.60
CA GLY A 217 -1.07 1.90 -0.64
C GLY A 217 -1.63 3.23 -1.17
N GLY A 218 -1.60 3.45 -2.49
CA GLY A 218 -2.14 4.65 -3.13
C GLY A 218 -1.11 5.77 -3.30
N GLY A 219 -1.41 6.69 -4.21
CA GLY A 219 -0.59 7.87 -4.53
C GLY A 219 -1.21 9.17 -4.01
N CYS A 220 -0.62 10.31 -4.40
CA CYS A 220 -1.27 11.61 -4.26
C CYS A 220 -2.58 11.64 -5.07
N PRO A 221 -3.73 11.97 -4.46
CA PRO A 221 -4.99 12.07 -5.19
C PRO A 221 -4.95 13.14 -6.29
N GLU A 222 -5.52 12.84 -7.46
CA GLU A 222 -5.72 13.84 -8.51
C GLU A 222 -6.99 14.64 -8.21
N ALA A 223 -6.82 15.87 -7.72
CA ALA A 223 -7.90 16.81 -7.46
C ALA A 223 -7.41 18.25 -7.63
N GLY A 224 -8.30 19.14 -8.08
CA GLY A 224 -8.06 20.58 -8.13
C GLY A 224 -7.88 21.21 -6.74
N ARG A 225 -8.46 20.60 -5.69
CA ARG A 225 -8.27 21.00 -4.30
C ARG A 225 -8.11 19.80 -3.37
N LEU A 226 -7.05 19.81 -2.57
CA LEU A 226 -6.67 18.72 -1.68
C LEU A 226 -6.60 19.21 -0.24
N TRP A 227 -7.35 18.56 0.65
CA TRP A 227 -7.22 18.74 2.09
C TRP A 227 -6.57 17.51 2.70
N LEU A 228 -5.46 17.73 3.40
CA LEU A 228 -4.66 16.68 4.02
C LEU A 228 -4.73 16.82 5.53
N PHE A 229 -5.13 15.76 6.22
CA PHE A 229 -5.17 15.69 7.67
C PHE A 229 -4.34 14.50 8.12
N GLY A 230 -3.48 14.69 9.12
CA GLY A 230 -2.90 13.54 9.78
C GLY A 230 -2.03 13.85 10.98
N ASP A 231 -1.65 12.79 11.66
CA ASP A 231 -0.73 12.87 12.79
C ASP A 231 0.74 12.78 12.33
N GLU A 232 1.66 12.63 13.27
CA GLU A 232 3.08 12.47 13.00
C GLU A 232 3.35 11.33 12.00
N THR A 233 2.64 10.21 12.12
CA THR A 233 2.85 9.04 11.25
C THR A 233 2.47 9.32 9.79
N ALA A 234 1.58 10.28 9.55
CA ALA A 234 1.15 10.72 8.23
C ALA A 234 2.08 11.78 7.61
N LEU A 235 2.95 12.40 8.41
CA LEU A 235 3.80 13.52 8.00
C LEU A 235 4.62 13.24 6.73
N PRO A 236 5.32 12.10 6.57
CA PRO A 236 6.09 11.84 5.35
C PRO A 236 5.20 11.71 4.10
N ALA A 237 3.96 11.22 4.25
CA ALA A 237 3.01 11.11 3.14
C ALA A 237 2.49 12.49 2.73
N ILE A 238 2.15 13.33 3.71
CA ILE A 238 1.72 14.71 3.50
C ILE A 238 2.83 15.53 2.82
N ALA A 239 4.08 15.39 3.26
CA ALA A 239 5.22 16.03 2.62
C ALA A 239 5.31 15.67 1.12
N ARG A 240 5.22 14.37 0.79
CA ARG A 240 5.21 13.94 -0.62
C ARG A 240 4.01 14.45 -1.40
N MET A 241 2.82 14.44 -0.81
CA MET A 241 1.63 14.96 -1.48
C MET A 241 1.74 16.47 -1.75
N LEU A 242 2.35 17.24 -0.83
CA LEU A 242 2.62 18.67 -1.03
C LEU A 242 3.55 18.93 -2.22
N ASP A 243 4.49 18.04 -2.50
CA ASP A 243 5.41 18.13 -3.65
C ASP A 243 4.78 17.63 -4.96
N GLN A 244 3.89 16.65 -4.88
CA GLN A 244 3.31 15.96 -6.04
C GLN A 244 1.98 16.53 -6.52
N ALA A 245 1.23 17.20 -5.65
CA ALA A 245 -0.10 17.70 -5.95
C ALA A 245 -0.06 18.72 -7.09
N ARG A 246 -1.03 18.59 -8.00
CA ARG A 246 -1.21 19.53 -9.13
C ARG A 246 -2.21 20.65 -8.83
N GLY A 247 -3.05 20.45 -7.82
CA GLY A 247 -4.07 21.41 -7.36
C GLY A 247 -3.63 22.22 -6.15
N GLU A 248 -4.57 23.00 -5.62
CA GLU A 248 -4.38 23.73 -4.36
C GLU A 248 -4.37 22.75 -3.19
N VAL A 249 -3.43 22.90 -2.26
CA VAL A 249 -3.29 22.00 -1.09
C VAL A 249 -3.41 22.79 0.20
N GLN A 250 -4.17 22.26 1.16
CA GLN A 250 -4.15 22.65 2.56
C GLN A 250 -3.88 21.42 3.42
N ALA A 251 -2.90 21.50 4.31
CA ALA A 251 -2.52 20.42 5.21
C ALA A 251 -2.69 20.85 6.67
N VAL A 252 -3.23 19.93 7.47
CA VAL A 252 -3.38 20.08 8.91
C VAL A 252 -2.72 18.88 9.60
N LEU A 253 -1.73 19.17 10.43
CA LEU A 253 -0.93 18.16 11.11
C LEU A 253 -1.11 18.24 12.64
N ARG A 254 -1.37 17.10 13.27
CA ARG A 254 -1.18 16.92 14.72
C ARG A 254 0.21 16.34 14.93
N ALA A 255 1.16 17.22 15.25
CA ALA A 255 2.54 16.86 15.50
C ALA A 255 3.17 17.82 16.52
N ALA A 256 4.25 17.39 17.17
CA ALA A 256 5.09 18.30 17.94
C ALA A 256 5.69 19.40 17.02
N PRO A 257 5.73 20.68 17.44
CA PRO A 257 6.27 21.76 16.61
C PRO A 257 7.69 21.51 16.08
N GLU A 258 8.55 20.90 16.89
CA GLU A 258 9.93 20.52 16.54
C GLU A 258 10.02 19.43 15.47
N ASP A 259 8.97 18.63 15.29
CA ASP A 259 8.94 17.53 14.32
C ASP A 259 8.41 17.94 12.95
N LEU A 260 7.79 19.12 12.84
CA LEU A 260 7.35 19.66 11.55
C LEU A 260 8.51 20.06 10.62
N ALA A 261 9.72 20.24 11.16
CA ALA A 261 10.92 20.58 10.39
C ALA A 261 10.68 21.70 9.34
N GLU A 262 10.88 21.45 8.05
CA GLU A 262 10.66 22.42 6.97
C GLU A 262 9.17 22.71 6.74
N LEU A 263 8.27 21.76 7.01
CA LEU A 263 6.83 21.96 6.89
C LEU A 263 6.31 23.04 7.85
N ALA A 264 7.02 23.32 8.94
CA ALA A 264 6.69 24.41 9.86
C ALA A 264 6.68 25.79 9.18
N ARG A 265 7.37 25.94 8.03
CA ARG A 265 7.45 27.19 7.26
C ARG A 265 6.61 27.14 5.98
N ASP A 266 5.97 26.02 5.67
CA ASP A 266 5.14 25.90 4.47
C ASP A 266 3.79 26.59 4.73
N PRO A 267 3.40 27.62 3.96
CA PRO A 267 2.16 28.36 4.19
C PRO A 267 0.90 27.52 3.96
N ARG A 268 1.03 26.33 3.33
CA ARG A 268 -0.06 25.38 3.13
C ARG A 268 -0.31 24.51 4.36
N VAL A 269 0.62 24.49 5.32
CA VAL A 269 0.60 23.60 6.49
C VAL A 269 0.20 24.39 7.73
N SER A 270 -0.69 23.79 8.53
CA SER A 270 -1.06 24.29 9.85
C SER A 270 -1.03 23.18 10.90
N ARG A 271 -0.75 23.53 12.16
CA ARG A 271 -0.72 22.59 13.28
C ARG A 271 -2.06 22.59 14.00
N CYS A 272 -2.52 21.43 14.46
CA CYS A 272 -3.66 21.30 15.35
C CYS A 272 -3.35 20.37 16.53
N ASP A 273 -4.17 20.41 17.57
CA ASP A 273 -4.13 19.44 18.67
C ASP A 273 -5.22 18.34 18.53
N ASP A 274 -6.29 18.62 17.77
CA ASP A 274 -7.41 17.70 17.48
C ASP A 274 -7.69 17.66 15.98
N LEU A 275 -7.36 16.53 15.34
CA LEU A 275 -7.53 16.33 13.90
C LEU A 275 -8.99 16.27 13.48
N LEU A 276 -9.86 15.70 14.31
CA LEU A 276 -11.28 15.55 13.99
C LEU A 276 -12.01 16.89 14.13
N ALA A 277 -11.66 17.70 15.12
CA ALA A 277 -12.14 19.07 15.22
C ALA A 277 -11.66 19.93 14.04
N ALA A 278 -10.40 19.77 13.62
CA ALA A 278 -9.88 20.47 12.45
C ALA A 278 -10.58 20.03 11.15
N LEU A 279 -10.90 18.74 11.01
CA LEU A 279 -11.67 18.21 9.89
C LEU A 279 -13.06 18.85 9.82
N ASP A 280 -13.75 18.97 10.96
CA ASP A 280 -15.08 19.59 11.04
C ASP A 280 -15.05 21.08 10.68
N ALA A 281 -14.02 21.79 11.11
CA ALA A 281 -13.85 23.22 10.84
C ALA A 281 -13.43 23.52 9.39
N ALA A 282 -12.96 22.52 8.64
CA ALA A 282 -12.45 22.73 7.29
C ALA A 282 -13.57 23.04 6.28
N GLY A 283 -13.39 24.11 5.51
CA GLY A 283 -14.39 24.64 4.57
C GLY A 283 -14.43 23.96 3.20
N PHE A 284 -14.25 22.63 3.12
CA PHE A 284 -14.20 21.93 1.84
C PHE A 284 -15.56 21.64 1.19
N ASP A 285 -16.69 21.81 1.91
CA ASP A 285 -18.03 21.41 1.40
C ASP A 285 -18.42 22.13 0.10
N ALA A 286 -18.03 23.39 -0.04
CA ALA A 286 -18.35 24.22 -1.20
C ALA A 286 -17.34 24.03 -2.37
N ALA A 287 -16.25 23.31 -2.15
CA ALA A 287 -15.22 23.13 -3.17
C ALA A 287 -15.64 22.08 -4.19
N GLN A 288 -15.53 22.44 -5.47
CA GLN A 288 -15.62 21.49 -6.58
C GLN A 288 -14.26 20.83 -6.81
N ASP A 289 -14.24 19.64 -7.42
CA ASP A 289 -13.02 18.89 -7.74
C ASP A 289 -12.08 18.75 -6.51
N ARG A 290 -12.66 18.22 -5.42
CA ARG A 290 -12.00 18.09 -4.13
C ARG A 290 -11.64 16.66 -3.80
N HIS A 291 -10.57 16.51 -3.03
CA HIS A 291 -10.28 15.28 -2.29
C HIS A 291 -9.90 15.59 -0.85
N VAL A 292 -10.47 14.85 0.09
CA VAL A 292 -10.10 14.92 1.51
C VAL A 292 -9.32 13.67 1.89
N TRP A 293 -8.08 13.83 2.32
CA TRP A 293 -7.24 12.73 2.75
C TRP A 293 -6.99 12.84 4.26
N PHE A 294 -7.23 11.75 4.97
CA PHE A 294 -7.05 11.64 6.41
C PHE A 294 -6.23 10.38 6.72
N ALA A 295 -5.18 10.51 7.53
CA ALA A 295 -4.47 9.36 8.09
C ALA A 295 -4.08 9.58 9.55
N GLY A 296 -4.24 8.53 10.37
CA GLY A 296 -3.91 8.56 11.79
C GLY A 296 -4.33 7.26 12.47
N PRO A 297 -4.68 7.28 13.76
CA PRO A 297 -5.09 6.06 14.47
C PRO A 297 -6.43 5.54 13.94
N ALA A 298 -6.64 4.23 14.01
CA ALA A 298 -7.78 3.55 13.39
C ALA A 298 -9.14 4.06 13.88
N HIS A 299 -9.24 4.45 15.16
CA HIS A 299 -10.47 5.00 15.71
C HIS A 299 -10.82 6.38 15.10
N GLU A 300 -9.83 7.25 14.90
CA GLU A 300 -10.04 8.55 14.26
C GLU A 300 -10.28 8.41 12.75
N ALA A 301 -9.56 7.53 12.05
CA ALA A 301 -9.81 7.29 10.63
C ALA A 301 -11.24 6.78 10.36
N ARG A 302 -11.77 5.91 11.23
CA ARG A 302 -13.16 5.45 11.17
C ARG A 302 -14.15 6.59 11.39
N GLU A 303 -13.85 7.46 12.36
CA GLU A 303 -14.68 8.61 12.69
C GLU A 303 -14.66 9.69 11.60
N ALA A 304 -13.48 9.98 11.04
CA ALA A 304 -13.31 10.86 9.89
C ALA A 304 -14.16 10.39 8.70
N ARG A 305 -14.10 9.08 8.38
CA ARG A 305 -14.95 8.48 7.34
C ARG A 305 -16.44 8.70 7.61
N ARG A 306 -16.89 8.48 8.84
CA ARG A 306 -18.30 8.69 9.24
C ARG A 306 -18.73 10.15 9.04
N ARG A 307 -17.89 11.10 9.47
CA ARG A 307 -18.14 12.55 9.35
C ARG A 307 -18.16 13.02 7.89
N LEU A 308 -17.23 12.56 7.07
CA LEU A 308 -17.15 12.91 5.65
C LEU A 308 -18.39 12.43 4.87
N VAL A 309 -18.84 11.20 5.13
CA VAL A 309 -20.08 10.67 4.55
C VAL A 309 -21.30 11.46 5.04
N ALA A 310 -21.37 11.79 6.33
CA ALA A 310 -22.46 12.60 6.88
C ALA A 310 -22.52 14.02 6.29
N ARG A 311 -21.38 14.56 5.84
CA ARG A 311 -21.27 15.82 5.09
C ARG A 311 -21.57 15.68 3.60
N GLY A 312 -21.94 14.49 3.12
CA GLY A 312 -22.37 14.25 1.75
C GLY A 312 -21.25 13.99 0.75
N LEU A 313 -20.01 13.75 1.19
CA LEU A 313 -18.92 13.36 0.29
C LEU A 313 -19.12 11.91 -0.17
N ALA A 314 -18.99 11.68 -1.47
CA ALA A 314 -18.90 10.35 -2.04
C ALA A 314 -17.56 9.70 -1.67
N ARG A 315 -17.53 8.37 -1.61
CA ARG A 315 -16.32 7.59 -1.28
C ARG A 315 -15.10 7.90 -2.16
N ARG A 316 -15.32 8.32 -3.40
CA ARG A 316 -14.23 8.70 -4.34
C ARG A 316 -13.61 10.08 -4.02
N GLU A 317 -14.29 10.90 -3.23
CA GLU A 317 -13.87 12.26 -2.88
C GLU A 317 -13.06 12.30 -1.57
N PHE A 318 -12.80 11.14 -0.96
CA PHE A 318 -11.96 11.09 0.23
C PHE A 318 -11.20 9.78 0.40
N THR A 319 -10.14 9.84 1.19
CA THR A 319 -9.42 8.69 1.73
C THR A 319 -9.30 8.85 3.23
N ALA A 320 -9.69 7.83 3.99
CA ALA A 320 -9.51 7.79 5.44
C ALA A 320 -8.78 6.49 5.81
N ALA A 321 -7.47 6.61 6.05
CA ALA A 321 -6.55 5.50 6.26
C ALA A 321 -6.16 5.37 7.74
N ALA A 322 -6.21 4.15 8.26
CA ALA A 322 -5.68 3.82 9.58
C ALA A 322 -4.20 3.46 9.43
N TYR A 323 -3.31 4.21 10.07
CA TYR A 323 -1.86 3.95 10.05
C TYR A 323 -1.41 3.12 11.25
N TRP A 324 -2.10 3.26 12.37
CA TRP A 324 -1.82 2.52 13.60
C TRP A 324 -3.12 2.34 14.42
N ASP A 325 -3.07 1.49 15.44
CA ASP A 325 -4.19 1.18 16.34
C ASP A 325 -3.95 1.75 17.74
#